data_AF-A0A349YLP8-F1
#
_entry.id   AF-A0A349YLP8-F1
#
_cell.length_a   1.000
_cell.length_b   1.000
_cell.length_c   1.000
_cell.angle_alpha   90.00
_cell.angle_beta   90.00
_cell.angle_gamma   90.00
#
_symmetry.space_group_name_H-M   'P 1'
#
loop_
_entity.id
_entity.type
_entity.pdbx_description
1 polymer ?
#
loop_
_entity_poly.entity_id
_entity_poly.type
_entity_poly.pdbx_seq_one_letter_code
_entity_poly.pdbx_strand_id
1 'polypeptide(L)'
;YHGDTFKTMEVGDDADYHFVLQAYGESEYVVHIPTEIEALEQAFEKYHDRFNCFIVEPLLQGAGGMRMYDVAFLEKARELCNQYDVLLIFDEVATGFGRTGNRFVADLVQPDILVLGKALTGGYIGHAVTVASKKVFNGFYDENPEHAFMHGPTFMGNALACSVALKSIEVFESQNYMQKIRKIEEITRREMENFSDPRINEVRIMGGCVCIEVKEEATLKGYHQFAYERGVFSRPFLKYLYAMVPYIISEEELIKVLDTMKAWFVEH
;
A
#
# COMPACT_ATOMS: atom_id res chain seq x y z
N TYR A 1 -0.92 7.42 1.00
CA TYR A 1 -0.18 7.84 -0.21
C TYR A 1 -0.90 7.27 -1.42
N HIS A 2 -1.21 8.09 -2.42
CA HIS A 2 -2.01 7.66 -3.59
C HIS A 2 -1.36 8.02 -4.94
N GLY A 3 -0.11 8.48 -4.94
CA GLY A 3 0.63 8.89 -6.14
C GLY A 3 0.84 10.40 -6.26
N ASP A 4 1.57 10.80 -7.30
CA ASP A 4 2.20 12.13 -7.38
C ASP A 4 1.52 13.09 -8.38
N THR A 5 0.34 12.73 -8.90
CA THR A 5 -0.48 13.68 -9.67
C THR A 5 -1.25 14.62 -8.73
N PHE A 6 -1.68 15.80 -9.19
CA PHE A 6 -2.27 16.82 -8.29
C PHE A 6 -3.40 16.29 -7.40
N LYS A 7 -4.38 15.57 -7.96
CA LYS A 7 -5.49 15.01 -7.17
C LYS A 7 -5.10 13.86 -6.27
N THR A 8 -4.10 13.06 -6.64
CA THR A 8 -3.60 11.97 -5.79
C THR A 8 -2.73 12.50 -4.64
N MET A 9 -1.98 13.58 -4.87
CA MET A 9 -1.25 14.29 -3.82
C MET A 9 -2.22 14.94 -2.82
N GLU A 10 -3.32 15.52 -3.31
CA GLU A 10 -4.33 16.18 -2.47
C GLU A 10 -4.93 15.24 -1.41
N VAL A 11 -5.15 13.96 -1.75
CA VAL A 11 -5.68 12.94 -0.83
C VAL A 11 -4.59 12.22 -0.02
N GLY A 12 -3.31 12.44 -0.35
CA GLY A 12 -2.18 11.87 0.39
C GLY A 12 -1.82 12.69 1.62
N ASP A 13 -1.08 12.09 2.55
CA ASP A 13 -0.40 12.77 3.66
C ASP A 13 1.07 12.33 3.68
N ASP A 14 1.75 12.57 2.55
CA ASP A 14 3.16 12.22 2.40
C ASP A 14 4.04 13.43 2.70
N ALA A 15 4.87 13.30 3.74
CA ALA A 15 5.77 14.35 4.20
C ALA A 15 6.76 14.82 3.12
N ASP A 16 7.14 13.94 2.17
CA ASP A 16 8.04 14.30 1.08
C ASP A 16 7.39 15.32 0.11
N TYR A 17 6.06 15.40 0.10
CA TYR A 17 5.28 16.26 -0.78
C TYR A 17 4.54 17.39 -0.04
N HIS A 18 4.77 17.54 1.26
CA HIS A 18 4.25 18.66 2.06
C HIS A 18 4.63 20.03 1.48
N PHE A 19 5.66 20.14 0.63
CA PHE A 19 5.99 21.38 -0.08
C PHE A 19 4.87 21.86 -1.03
N VAL A 20 4.09 20.94 -1.62
CA VAL A 20 2.92 21.30 -2.46
C VAL A 20 1.81 21.83 -1.58
N LEU A 21 1.55 21.20 -0.42
CA LEU A 21 0.59 21.68 0.57
C LEU A 21 1.03 23.02 1.20
N GLN A 22 2.33 23.27 1.35
CA GLN A 22 2.84 24.59 1.77
C GLN A 22 2.57 25.68 0.72
N ALA A 23 2.50 25.32 -0.57
CA ALA A 23 2.22 26.27 -1.65
C ALA A 23 0.72 26.51 -1.87
N TYR A 24 -0.13 25.49 -1.67
CA TYR A 24 -1.56 25.54 -2.00
C TYR A 24 -2.51 25.44 -0.79
N GLY A 25 -1.99 25.18 0.42
CA GLY A 25 -2.77 24.91 1.63
C GLY A 25 -3.32 23.47 1.67
N GLU A 26 -3.85 23.08 2.82
CA GLU A 26 -4.67 21.87 2.95
C GLU A 26 -5.94 22.00 2.10
N SER A 27 -6.39 20.90 1.49
CA SER A 27 -7.62 20.92 0.71
C SER A 27 -8.85 20.92 1.62
N GLU A 28 -9.76 21.87 1.38
CA GLU A 28 -11.07 21.90 2.04
C GLU A 28 -12.00 20.74 1.64
N TYR A 29 -11.59 19.94 0.64
CA TYR A 29 -12.33 18.79 0.10
C TYR A 29 -11.81 17.44 0.62
N VAL A 30 -10.73 17.44 1.41
CA VAL A 30 -10.13 16.21 1.94
C VAL A 30 -10.14 16.27 3.46
N VAL A 31 -10.53 15.16 4.08
CA VAL A 31 -10.43 14.95 5.52
C VAL A 31 -9.52 13.75 5.74
N HIS A 32 -8.33 13.97 6.29
CA HIS A 32 -7.45 12.88 6.70
C HIS A 32 -7.94 12.28 8.01
N ILE A 33 -8.17 10.97 8.00
CA ILE A 33 -8.71 10.22 9.14
C ILE A 33 -7.62 9.23 9.57
N PRO A 34 -7.17 9.24 10.84
CA PRO A 34 -6.24 8.23 11.33
C PRO A 34 -6.91 6.84 11.26
N THR A 35 -6.12 5.76 11.18
CA THR A 35 -6.63 4.38 11.12
C THR A 35 -7.13 3.88 12.49
N GLU A 36 -8.03 4.66 13.10
CA GLU A 36 -8.70 4.42 14.38
C GLU A 36 -10.21 4.42 14.12
N ILE A 37 -10.91 3.42 14.64
CA ILE A 37 -12.35 3.23 14.38
C ILE A 37 -13.15 4.42 14.90
N GLU A 38 -12.85 4.92 16.10
CA GLU A 38 -13.55 6.05 16.70
C GLU A 38 -13.39 7.33 15.86
N ALA A 39 -12.21 7.57 15.31
CA ALA A 39 -11.96 8.73 14.44
C ALA A 39 -12.72 8.61 13.12
N LEU A 40 -12.81 7.40 12.57
CA LEU A 40 -13.60 7.10 11.37
C LEU A 40 -15.09 7.34 11.60
N GLU A 41 -15.65 6.84 12.70
CA GLU A 41 -17.05 7.07 13.06
C GLU A 41 -17.36 8.56 13.23
N GLN A 42 -16.53 9.30 13.97
CA GLN A 42 -16.70 10.74 14.17
C GLN A 42 -16.64 11.53 12.86
N ALA A 43 -15.74 11.15 11.95
CA ALA A 43 -15.62 11.81 10.65
C ALA A 43 -16.87 11.57 9.79
N PHE A 44 -17.38 10.33 9.73
CA PHE A 44 -18.61 10.03 8.99
C PHE A 44 -19.83 10.71 9.63
N GLU A 45 -19.98 10.68 10.95
CA GLU A 45 -21.08 11.39 11.64
C GLU A 45 -21.09 12.88 11.28
N LYS A 46 -19.91 13.52 11.27
CA LYS A 46 -19.77 14.96 11.05
C LYS A 46 -19.85 15.40 9.59
N TYR A 47 -19.37 14.59 8.65
CA TYR A 47 -19.10 15.03 7.27
C TYR A 47 -19.72 14.16 6.17
N HIS A 48 -20.50 13.12 6.51
CA HIS A 48 -21.04 12.17 5.52
C HIS A 48 -21.79 12.84 4.36
N ASP A 49 -22.53 13.91 4.63
CA ASP A 49 -23.31 14.67 3.64
C ASP A 49 -22.45 15.36 2.58
N ARG A 50 -21.14 15.47 2.82
CA ARG A 50 -20.14 16.04 1.92
C ARG A 50 -19.20 15.00 1.32
N PHE A 51 -19.23 13.76 1.78
CA PHE A 51 -18.34 12.71 1.31
C PHE A 51 -18.89 12.04 0.05
N ASN A 52 -18.12 12.11 -1.03
CA ASN A 52 -18.40 11.32 -2.24
C ASN A 52 -17.78 9.92 -2.16
N CYS A 53 -16.59 9.82 -1.53
CA CYS A 53 -15.86 8.57 -1.38
C CYS A 53 -14.93 8.59 -0.17
N PHE A 54 -14.60 7.40 0.31
CA PHE A 54 -13.52 7.15 1.25
C PHE A 54 -12.45 6.29 0.54
N ILE A 55 -11.21 6.77 0.50
CA ILE A 55 -10.07 6.09 -0.14
C ILE A 55 -9.05 5.68 0.91
N VAL A 56 -8.53 4.45 0.81
CA VAL A 56 -7.54 3.93 1.76
C VAL A 56 -6.61 2.91 1.10
N GLU A 57 -5.33 2.89 1.51
CA GLU A 57 -4.43 1.74 1.28
C GLU A 57 -4.77 0.64 2.29
N PRO A 58 -5.38 -0.49 1.89
CA PRO A 58 -5.99 -1.42 2.83
C PRO A 58 -4.94 -2.30 3.57
N LEU A 59 -5.06 -2.40 4.90
CA LEU A 59 -4.15 -3.05 5.88
C LEU A 59 -2.74 -2.47 6.02
N LEU A 60 -2.16 -1.94 4.95
CA LEU A 60 -0.78 -1.44 4.93
C LEU A 60 -0.72 -0.10 4.19
N GLN A 61 -0.49 0.99 4.92
CA GLN A 61 -0.11 2.29 4.34
C GLN A 61 1.40 2.29 4.07
N GLY A 62 1.79 2.15 2.81
CA GLY A 62 3.18 1.87 2.43
C GLY A 62 4.09 3.08 2.60
N ALA A 63 4.02 4.03 1.66
CA ALA A 63 4.87 5.23 1.68
C ALA A 63 4.55 6.17 2.87
N GLY A 64 3.37 6.06 3.47
CA GLY A 64 3.02 6.78 4.70
C GLY A 64 3.73 6.28 5.97
N GLY A 65 4.62 5.30 5.87
CA GLY A 65 5.43 4.83 7.00
C GLY A 65 5.28 3.35 7.35
N MET A 66 4.93 2.53 6.37
CA MET A 66 4.72 1.09 6.54
C MET A 66 3.78 0.79 7.73
N ARG A 67 2.71 1.59 7.86
CA ARG A 67 1.76 1.48 8.97
C ARG A 67 0.82 0.33 8.67
N MET A 68 0.80 -0.65 9.57
CA MET A 68 -0.01 -1.84 9.48
C MET A 68 -1.15 -1.73 10.50
N TYR A 69 -2.38 -2.03 10.11
CA TYR A 69 -3.55 -1.90 10.97
C TYR A 69 -4.52 -3.07 10.79
N ASP A 70 -5.45 -3.21 11.73
CA ASP A 70 -6.36 -4.35 11.80
C ASP A 70 -7.47 -4.27 10.73
N VAL A 71 -7.90 -5.42 10.22
CA VAL A 71 -8.98 -5.52 9.23
C VAL A 71 -10.31 -4.96 9.74
N ALA A 72 -10.55 -4.96 11.05
CA ALA A 72 -11.74 -4.39 11.67
C ALA A 72 -11.97 -2.91 11.26
N PHE A 73 -10.91 -2.14 11.03
CA PHE A 73 -11.04 -0.77 10.51
C PHE A 73 -11.69 -0.74 9.12
N LEU A 74 -11.32 -1.67 8.24
CA LEU A 74 -11.86 -1.77 6.88
C LEU A 74 -13.30 -2.29 6.89
N GLU A 75 -13.61 -3.26 7.76
CA GLU A 75 -14.97 -3.75 7.96
C GLU A 75 -15.89 -2.60 8.40
N LYS A 76 -15.41 -1.78 9.34
CA LYS A 76 -16.12 -0.59 9.80
C LYS A 76 -16.26 0.48 8.72
N ALA A 77 -15.20 0.74 7.96
CA ALA A 77 -15.26 1.65 6.81
C ALA A 77 -16.31 1.21 5.79
N ARG A 78 -16.41 -0.10 5.52
CA ARG A 78 -17.43 -0.64 4.63
C ARG A 78 -18.85 -0.45 5.17
N GLU A 79 -19.07 -0.71 6.45
CA GLU A 79 -20.35 -0.47 7.14
C GLU A 79 -20.77 1.00 6.99
N LEU A 80 -19.89 1.92 7.36
CA LEU A 80 -20.16 3.36 7.31
C LEU A 80 -20.40 3.85 5.88
N CYS A 81 -19.58 3.40 4.92
CA CYS A 81 -19.77 3.72 3.50
C CYS A 81 -21.15 3.27 2.98
N ASN A 82 -21.64 2.11 3.42
CA ASN A 82 -22.98 1.64 3.06
C ASN A 82 -24.08 2.46 3.75
N GLN A 83 -23.93 2.74 5.05
CA GLN A 83 -24.90 3.49 5.84
C GLN A 83 -25.11 4.90 5.30
N TYR A 84 -24.03 5.55 4.87
CA TYR A 84 -24.01 6.95 4.47
C TYR A 84 -23.96 7.18 2.94
N ASP A 85 -24.10 6.12 2.15
CA ASP A 85 -24.00 6.14 0.68
C ASP A 85 -22.72 6.79 0.12
N VAL A 86 -21.59 6.50 0.77
CA VAL A 86 -20.26 6.93 0.36
C VAL A 86 -19.58 5.79 -0.39
N LEU A 87 -18.89 6.07 -1.50
CA LEU A 87 -18.15 5.03 -2.23
C LEU A 87 -16.87 4.63 -1.49
N LEU A 88 -16.63 3.32 -1.32
CA LEU A 88 -15.38 2.82 -0.76
C LEU A 88 -14.36 2.55 -1.87
N ILE A 89 -13.17 3.13 -1.77
CA ILE A 89 -12.07 2.94 -2.71
C ILE A 89 -10.90 2.29 -1.98
N PHE A 90 -10.46 1.13 -2.46
CA PHE A 90 -9.20 0.53 -2.03
C PHE A 90 -8.11 0.84 -3.05
N ASP A 91 -7.04 1.47 -2.57
CA ASP A 91 -5.79 1.59 -3.30
C ASP A 91 -4.89 0.39 -3.00
N GLU A 92 -5.01 -0.65 -3.82
CA GLU A 92 -4.19 -1.86 -3.72
C GLU A 92 -3.00 -1.83 -4.68
N VAL A 93 -2.54 -0.64 -5.09
CA VAL A 93 -1.34 -0.52 -5.91
C VAL A 93 -0.13 -1.10 -5.16
N ALA A 94 -0.02 -0.88 -3.84
CA ALA A 94 1.04 -1.45 -3.02
C ALA A 94 0.70 -2.83 -2.41
N THR A 95 -0.56 -3.02 -2.01
CA THR A 95 -0.98 -4.13 -1.14
C THR A 95 -1.51 -5.35 -1.90
N GLY A 96 -1.91 -5.17 -3.16
CA GLY A 96 -2.42 -6.24 -4.00
C GLY A 96 -1.38 -7.31 -4.34
N PHE A 97 -1.87 -8.41 -4.91
CA PHE A 97 -1.05 -9.57 -5.28
C PHE A 97 -0.22 -10.12 -4.12
N GLY A 98 -0.87 -10.38 -2.98
CA GLY A 98 -0.25 -11.13 -1.90
C GLY A 98 0.57 -10.30 -0.91
N ARG A 99 0.77 -9.00 -1.12
CA ARG A 99 1.78 -8.24 -0.35
C ARG A 99 1.54 -8.26 1.14
N THR A 100 0.28 -8.19 1.55
CA THR A 100 -0.18 -8.20 2.95
C THR A 100 -0.43 -9.60 3.50
N GLY A 101 -0.11 -10.66 2.75
CA GLY A 101 -0.49 -12.03 3.08
C GLY A 101 -1.88 -12.43 2.55
N ASN A 102 -2.60 -11.49 1.95
CA ASN A 102 -3.87 -11.71 1.25
C ASN A 102 -3.67 -11.51 -0.25
N ARG A 103 -4.35 -12.33 -1.09
CA ARG A 103 -4.28 -12.18 -2.56
C ARG A 103 -4.62 -10.75 -2.98
N PHE A 104 -5.76 -10.26 -2.49
CA PHE A 104 -6.12 -8.85 -2.38
C PHE A 104 -6.78 -8.67 -1.02
N VAL A 105 -6.66 -7.50 -0.41
CA VAL A 105 -7.47 -7.19 0.79
C VAL A 105 -8.96 -7.06 0.43
N ALA A 106 -9.26 -6.69 -0.81
CA ALA A 106 -10.59 -6.67 -1.39
C ALA A 106 -11.34 -8.03 -1.30
N ASP A 107 -10.62 -9.14 -1.10
CA ASP A 107 -11.21 -10.46 -0.87
C ASP A 107 -11.82 -10.59 0.54
N LEU A 108 -11.35 -9.79 1.50
CA LEU A 108 -11.86 -9.75 2.87
C LEU A 108 -12.99 -8.73 3.00
N VAL A 109 -12.82 -7.55 2.41
CA VAL A 109 -13.80 -6.45 2.44
C VAL A 109 -13.93 -5.89 1.04
N GLN A 110 -15.13 -5.94 0.46
CA GLN A 110 -15.34 -5.54 -0.93
C GLN A 110 -15.47 -4.01 -1.10
N PRO A 111 -14.56 -3.34 -1.83
CA PRO A 111 -14.70 -1.92 -2.16
C PRO A 111 -15.64 -1.72 -3.36
N ASP A 112 -16.09 -0.48 -3.56
CA ASP A 112 -16.81 -0.06 -4.77
C ASP A 112 -15.85 0.17 -5.94
N ILE A 113 -14.62 0.62 -5.65
CA ILE A 113 -13.54 0.83 -6.62
C ILE A 113 -12.25 0.22 -6.08
N LEU A 114 -11.52 -0.50 -6.92
CA LEU A 114 -10.22 -1.09 -6.60
C LEU A 114 -9.16 -0.57 -7.57
N VAL A 115 -8.09 0.01 -7.05
CA VAL A 115 -6.95 0.51 -7.86
C VAL A 115 -5.79 -0.48 -7.77
N LEU A 116 -5.27 -0.88 -8.92
CA LEU A 116 -4.18 -1.86 -9.06
C LEU A 116 -3.04 -1.29 -9.91
N GLY A 117 -1.82 -1.70 -9.60
CA GLY A 117 -0.60 -1.31 -10.31
C GLY A 117 0.57 -2.18 -9.87
N LYS A 118 1.80 -1.62 -9.84
CA LYS A 118 3.04 -2.27 -9.35
C LYS A 118 3.16 -3.76 -9.71
N ALA A 119 2.80 -4.66 -8.78
CA ALA A 119 2.90 -6.11 -8.93
C ALA A 119 2.02 -6.68 -10.06
N LEU A 120 1.01 -5.94 -10.53
CA LEU A 120 0.16 -6.28 -11.67
C LEU A 120 0.96 -6.79 -12.88
N THR A 121 2.07 -6.14 -13.20
CA THR A 121 2.91 -6.49 -14.35
C THR A 121 4.22 -7.19 -13.95
N GLY A 122 4.35 -7.60 -12.69
CA GLY A 122 5.60 -8.17 -12.16
C GLY A 122 6.79 -7.20 -12.23
N GLY A 123 6.55 -5.89 -12.38
CA GLY A 123 7.60 -4.88 -12.51
C GLY A 123 8.20 -4.72 -13.91
N TYR A 124 7.66 -5.40 -14.94
CA TYR A 124 8.23 -5.37 -16.29
C TYR A 124 7.84 -4.13 -17.11
N ILE A 125 6.59 -3.69 -17.03
CA ILE A 125 6.05 -2.57 -17.81
C ILE A 125 5.08 -1.77 -16.92
N GLY A 126 5.16 -0.44 -16.97
CA GLY A 126 4.24 0.43 -16.25
C GLY A 126 2.80 0.26 -16.74
N HIS A 127 1.91 -0.20 -15.86
CA HIS A 127 0.48 -0.33 -16.13
C HIS A 127 -0.31 -0.26 -14.82
N ALA A 128 -1.55 0.22 -14.91
CA ALA A 128 -2.47 0.30 -13.78
C ALA A 128 -3.90 0.02 -14.27
N VAL A 129 -4.75 -0.42 -13.36
CA VAL A 129 -6.15 -0.72 -13.61
C VAL A 129 -6.99 -0.16 -12.47
N THR A 130 -8.07 0.53 -12.82
CA THR A 130 -9.14 0.89 -11.89
C THR A 130 -10.33 -0.02 -12.17
N VAL A 131 -10.63 -0.92 -11.24
CA VAL A 131 -11.78 -1.81 -11.31
C VAL A 131 -12.94 -1.12 -10.61
N ALA A 132 -14.09 -1.02 -11.28
CA ALA A 132 -15.28 -0.39 -10.74
C ALA A 132 -16.40 -1.42 -10.58
N SER A 133 -17.16 -1.32 -9.48
CA SER A 133 -18.37 -2.10 -9.28
C SER A 133 -19.45 -1.71 -10.29
N LYS A 134 -20.48 -2.55 -10.44
CA LYS A 134 -21.63 -2.23 -11.30
C LYS A 134 -22.36 -0.96 -10.82
N LYS A 135 -22.38 -0.69 -9.50
CA LYS A 135 -22.95 0.54 -8.94
C LYS A 135 -22.27 1.77 -9.55
N VAL A 136 -20.94 1.78 -9.55
CA VAL A 136 -20.13 2.88 -10.09
C VAL A 136 -20.25 2.97 -11.61
N PHE A 137 -20.13 1.84 -12.32
CA PHE A 137 -20.26 1.81 -13.78
C PHE A 137 -21.60 2.37 -14.27
N ASN A 138 -22.70 1.98 -13.62
CA ASN A 138 -24.03 2.47 -13.96
C ASN A 138 -24.18 3.98 -13.76
N GLY A 139 -23.34 4.63 -12.95
CA GLY A 139 -23.38 6.08 -12.75
C GLY A 139 -22.95 6.89 -13.98
N PHE A 140 -22.20 6.29 -14.90
CA PHE A 140 -21.75 6.94 -16.14
C PHE A 140 -22.10 6.16 -17.41
N TYR A 141 -22.81 5.03 -17.29
CA TYR A 141 -23.32 4.26 -18.43
C TYR A 141 -24.71 4.75 -18.80
N ASP A 142 -24.77 5.71 -19.72
CA ASP A 142 -25.99 6.40 -20.15
C ASP A 142 -25.97 6.62 -21.68
N GLU A 143 -27.15 6.83 -22.27
CA GLU A 143 -27.30 7.25 -23.66
C GLU A 143 -26.98 8.76 -23.84
N ASN A 144 -27.06 9.55 -22.76
CA ASN A 144 -26.62 10.93 -22.74
C ASN A 144 -25.07 11.01 -22.76
N PRO A 145 -24.44 11.53 -23.82
CA PRO A 145 -22.98 11.64 -23.91
C PRO A 145 -22.36 12.51 -22.80
N GLU A 146 -23.13 13.43 -22.20
CA GLU A 146 -22.64 14.28 -21.10
C GLU A 146 -22.36 13.48 -19.81
N HIS A 147 -22.95 12.29 -19.66
CA HIS A 147 -22.71 11.42 -18.51
C HIS A 147 -21.51 10.49 -18.70
N ALA A 148 -20.91 10.47 -19.90
CA ALA A 148 -19.79 9.58 -20.19
C ALA A 148 -18.58 9.87 -19.30
N PHE A 149 -17.85 8.82 -18.92
CA PHE A 149 -16.59 8.97 -18.20
C PHE A 149 -15.50 9.47 -19.17
N MET A 150 -15.28 10.78 -19.18
CA MET A 150 -14.36 11.48 -20.10
C MET A 150 -12.88 11.32 -19.71
N HIS A 151 -12.40 10.07 -19.69
CA HIS A 151 -11.01 9.74 -19.40
C HIS A 151 -10.52 8.63 -20.35
N GLY A 152 -9.42 8.86 -21.06
CA GLY A 152 -8.91 7.91 -22.05
C GLY A 152 -7.43 8.15 -22.38
N PRO A 153 -6.50 7.61 -21.58
CA PRO A 153 -5.07 7.70 -21.88
C PRO A 153 -4.73 7.10 -23.25
N THR A 154 -3.78 7.69 -23.99
CA THR A 154 -3.37 7.20 -25.33
C THR A 154 -2.96 5.72 -25.34
N PHE A 155 -2.33 5.25 -24.26
CA PHE A 155 -1.90 3.86 -24.09
C PHE A 155 -2.89 3.02 -23.27
N MET A 156 -4.15 3.45 -23.14
CA MET A 156 -5.21 2.67 -22.49
C MET A 156 -5.32 1.30 -23.17
N GLY A 157 -5.30 0.22 -22.37
CA GLY A 157 -5.35 -1.15 -22.88
C GLY A 157 -4.15 -1.54 -23.75
N ASN A 158 -2.96 -0.96 -23.53
CA ASN A 158 -1.75 -1.32 -24.26
C ASN A 158 -1.52 -2.85 -24.28
N ALA A 159 -1.57 -3.44 -25.47
CA ALA A 159 -1.57 -4.89 -25.63
C ALA A 159 -0.32 -5.58 -25.05
N LEU A 160 0.85 -4.92 -25.06
CA LEU A 160 2.08 -5.47 -24.48
C LEU A 160 1.98 -5.48 -22.95
N ALA A 161 1.56 -4.38 -22.35
CA ALA A 161 1.35 -4.28 -20.91
C ALA A 161 0.28 -5.27 -20.42
N CYS A 162 -0.84 -5.40 -21.15
CA CYS A 162 -1.87 -6.38 -20.83
C CYS A 162 -1.36 -7.83 -20.95
N SER A 163 -0.57 -8.15 -21.97
CA SER A 163 0.02 -9.49 -22.14
C SER A 163 0.94 -9.87 -20.98
N VAL A 164 1.78 -8.92 -20.55
CA VAL A 164 2.66 -9.08 -19.38
C VAL A 164 1.83 -9.21 -18.10
N ALA A 165 0.80 -8.39 -17.92
CA ALA A 165 -0.08 -8.46 -16.75
C ALA A 165 -0.78 -9.83 -16.66
N LEU A 166 -1.36 -10.32 -17.76
CA LEU A 166 -1.97 -11.64 -17.83
C LEU A 166 -0.97 -12.74 -17.45
N LYS A 167 0.27 -12.67 -17.96
CA LYS A 167 1.29 -13.66 -17.61
C LYS A 167 1.71 -13.57 -16.14
N SER A 168 1.82 -12.36 -15.59
CA SER A 168 2.13 -12.14 -14.17
C SER A 168 1.04 -12.76 -13.28
N ILE A 169 -0.23 -12.52 -13.61
CA ILE A 169 -1.40 -13.10 -12.92
C ILE A 169 -1.37 -14.63 -13.00
N GLU A 170 -1.18 -15.19 -14.20
CA GLU A 170 -1.10 -16.64 -14.42
C GLU A 170 0.02 -17.28 -13.58
N VAL A 171 1.19 -16.65 -13.54
CA VAL A 171 2.34 -17.10 -12.73
C VAL A 171 2.01 -17.03 -11.24
N PHE A 172 1.37 -15.95 -10.79
CA PHE A 172 0.94 -15.77 -9.41
C PHE A 172 -0.02 -16.88 -8.97
N GLU A 173 -1.03 -17.17 -9.79
CA GLU A 173 -2.07 -18.16 -9.53
C GLU A 173 -1.56 -19.61 -9.61
N SER A 174 -0.68 -19.92 -10.58
CA SER A 174 -0.22 -21.29 -10.84
C SER A 174 0.96 -21.76 -9.98
N GLN A 175 1.76 -20.84 -9.42
CA GLN A 175 3.00 -21.20 -8.71
C GLN A 175 2.94 -21.03 -7.19
N ASN A 176 1.75 -21.18 -6.60
CA ASN A 176 1.52 -21.18 -5.14
C ASN A 176 2.14 -19.96 -4.42
N TYR A 177 2.04 -18.77 -5.00
CA TYR A 177 2.65 -17.57 -4.43
C TYR A 177 2.16 -17.25 -3.02
N MET A 178 0.88 -17.50 -2.72
CA MET A 178 0.35 -17.34 -1.36
C MET A 178 1.06 -18.24 -0.34
N GLN A 179 1.48 -19.46 -0.72
CA GLN A 179 2.28 -20.31 0.17
C GLN A 179 3.69 -19.78 0.34
N LYS A 180 4.33 -19.28 -0.74
CA LYS A 180 5.66 -18.65 -0.67
C LYS A 180 5.65 -17.44 0.26
N ILE A 181 4.62 -16.59 0.16
CA ILE A 181 4.44 -15.41 1.02
C ILE A 181 4.26 -15.81 2.47
N ARG A 182 3.41 -16.81 2.78
CA ARG A 182 3.29 -17.33 4.15
C ARG A 182 4.63 -17.80 4.70
N LYS A 183 5.42 -18.53 3.91
CA LYS A 183 6.77 -18.96 4.31
C LYS A 183 7.71 -17.77 4.56
N ILE A 184 7.67 -16.73 3.72
CA ILE A 184 8.45 -15.50 3.92
C ILE A 184 8.07 -14.84 5.26
N GLU A 185 6.77 -14.73 5.53
CA GLU A 185 6.28 -14.14 6.77
C GLU A 185 6.69 -14.96 8.00
N GLU A 186 6.54 -16.28 7.95
CA GLU A 186 6.95 -17.22 9.01
C GLU A 186 8.45 -17.10 9.33
N ILE A 187 9.30 -17.11 8.29
CA ILE A 187 10.76 -16.92 8.46
C ILE A 187 11.03 -15.54 9.04
N THR A 188 10.40 -14.50 8.51
CA THR A 188 10.61 -13.13 8.98
C THR A 188 10.24 -13.00 10.46
N ARG A 189 9.12 -13.58 10.89
CA ARG A 189 8.71 -13.61 12.30
C ARG A 189 9.69 -14.38 13.17
N ARG A 190 10.19 -15.52 12.71
CA ARG A 190 11.22 -16.32 13.40
C ARG A 190 12.52 -15.53 13.58
N GLU A 191 13.04 -14.94 12.50
CA GLU A 191 14.35 -14.27 12.50
C GLU A 191 14.37 -12.91 13.19
N MET A 192 13.20 -12.27 13.30
CA MET A 192 12.99 -11.01 14.02
C MET A 192 12.44 -11.23 15.43
N GLU A 193 12.22 -12.47 15.86
CA GLU A 193 11.69 -12.80 17.18
C GLU A 193 12.59 -12.22 18.28
N ASN A 194 12.00 -11.46 19.20
CA ASN A 194 12.69 -10.77 20.30
C ASN A 194 13.78 -9.76 19.87
N PHE A 195 13.94 -9.48 18.57
CA PHE A 195 14.87 -8.46 18.12
C PHE A 195 14.42 -7.08 18.62
N SER A 196 15.27 -6.42 19.37
CA SER A 196 15.01 -5.10 19.94
C SER A 196 16.32 -4.32 20.11
N ASP A 197 16.21 -3.00 20.05
CA ASP A 197 17.30 -2.06 20.30
C ASP A 197 16.70 -0.77 20.89
N PRO A 198 17.38 -0.08 21.82
CA PRO A 198 16.87 1.16 22.43
C PRO A 198 16.49 2.27 21.43
N ARG A 199 17.02 2.25 20.21
CA ARG A 199 16.72 3.21 19.13
C ARG A 199 15.50 2.82 18.31
N ILE A 200 15.03 1.59 18.42
CA ILE A 200 13.84 1.10 17.71
C ILE A 200 12.59 1.55 18.48
N ASN A 201 11.61 2.06 17.74
CA ASN A 201 10.27 2.33 18.24
C ASN A 201 9.41 1.07 18.16
N GLU A 202 9.35 0.44 16.98
CA GLU A 202 8.53 -0.75 16.73
C GLU A 202 9.10 -1.58 15.57
N VAL A 203 8.84 -2.89 15.58
CA VAL A 203 9.04 -3.78 14.43
C VAL A 203 7.67 -4.32 13.97
N ARG A 204 7.32 -4.07 12.71
CA ARG A 204 6.04 -4.48 12.11
C ARG A 204 6.27 -5.48 10.98
N ILE A 205 5.47 -6.55 10.94
CA ILE A 205 5.57 -7.63 9.95
C ILE A 205 4.16 -7.99 9.46
N MET A 206 3.97 -8.02 8.14
CA MET A 206 2.71 -8.42 7.49
C MET A 206 3.02 -8.96 6.09
N GLY A 207 2.63 -10.20 5.81
CA GLY A 207 2.88 -10.83 4.53
C GLY A 207 4.36 -10.78 4.12
N GLY A 208 4.62 -10.27 2.92
CA GLY A 208 5.97 -10.11 2.37
C GLY A 208 6.68 -8.81 2.77
N CYS A 209 6.30 -8.20 3.90
CA CYS A 209 6.82 -6.93 4.39
C CYS A 209 7.36 -7.04 5.82
N VAL A 210 8.48 -6.38 6.07
CA VAL A 210 8.98 -6.06 7.41
C VAL A 210 9.39 -4.59 7.47
N CYS A 211 9.12 -3.94 8.59
CA CYS A 211 9.55 -2.57 8.88
C CYS A 211 10.08 -2.48 10.31
N ILE A 212 11.26 -1.88 10.46
CA ILE A 212 11.82 -1.41 11.71
C ILE A 212 11.67 0.11 11.71
N GLU A 213 10.79 0.62 12.56
CA GLU A 213 10.67 2.05 12.78
C GLU A 213 11.64 2.48 13.87
N VAL A 214 12.49 3.47 13.57
CA VAL A 214 13.42 4.05 14.54
C VAL A 214 12.84 5.30 15.19
N LYS A 215 13.27 5.61 16.42
CA LYS A 215 12.83 6.82 17.15
C LYS A 215 13.28 8.09 16.43
N GLU A 216 14.51 8.10 15.93
CA GLU A 216 15.13 9.24 15.27
C GLU A 216 15.63 8.86 13.87
N GLU A 217 15.27 9.65 12.85
CA GLU A 217 15.64 9.42 11.44
C GLU A 217 17.15 9.33 11.25
N ALA A 218 17.91 10.14 11.99
CA ALA A 218 19.38 10.15 11.95
C ALA A 218 20.00 8.77 12.26
N THR A 219 19.28 7.87 12.95
CA THR A 219 19.69 6.49 13.22
C THR A 219 19.97 5.70 11.94
N LEU A 220 19.28 6.01 10.83
CA LEU A 220 19.41 5.27 9.57
C LEU A 220 20.43 5.91 8.61
N LYS A 221 21.08 7.01 9.01
CA LYS A 221 22.06 7.71 8.17
C LYS A 221 23.26 6.81 7.90
N GLY A 222 23.44 6.44 6.63
CA GLY A 222 24.52 5.56 6.19
C GLY A 222 24.10 4.10 5.97
N TYR A 223 22.89 3.71 6.40
CA TYR A 223 22.40 2.34 6.25
C TYR A 223 22.42 1.85 4.79
N HIS A 224 22.05 2.71 3.83
CA HIS A 224 22.05 2.35 2.41
C HIS A 224 23.43 1.86 1.94
N GLN A 225 24.51 2.56 2.30
CA GLN A 225 25.88 2.17 1.95
C GLN A 225 26.29 0.89 2.68
N PHE A 226 25.95 0.79 3.97
CA PHE A 226 26.21 -0.40 4.80
C PHE A 226 25.57 -1.67 4.24
N ALA A 227 24.30 -1.58 3.79
CA ALA A 227 23.58 -2.68 3.17
C ALA A 227 24.17 -3.03 1.79
N TYR A 228 24.52 -2.02 0.99
CA TYR A 228 25.16 -2.20 -0.32
C TYR A 228 26.48 -2.98 -0.21
N GLU A 229 27.33 -2.65 0.77
CA GLU A 229 28.60 -3.36 1.02
C GLU A 229 28.40 -4.83 1.44
N ARG A 230 27.22 -5.16 1.99
CA ARG A 230 26.79 -6.53 2.30
C ARG A 230 26.07 -7.20 1.13
N GLY A 231 25.96 -6.53 -0.01
CA GLY A 231 25.28 -7.04 -1.20
C GLY A 231 23.76 -7.11 -1.04
N VAL A 232 23.17 -6.17 -0.30
CA VAL A 232 21.72 -5.98 -0.16
C VAL A 232 21.36 -4.58 -0.64
N PHE A 233 20.49 -4.49 -1.64
CA PHE A 233 19.88 -3.20 -1.98
C PHE A 233 18.76 -2.92 -0.98
N SER A 234 18.85 -1.80 -0.27
CA SER A 234 17.81 -1.33 0.63
C SER A 234 17.73 0.19 0.58
N ARG A 235 16.50 0.71 0.57
CA ARG A 235 16.22 2.14 0.48
C ARG A 235 15.32 2.54 1.66
N PRO A 236 15.88 2.75 2.86
CA PRO A 236 15.13 3.36 3.96
C PRO A 236 14.62 4.74 3.57
N PHE A 237 13.54 5.18 4.22
CA PHE A 237 12.99 6.53 4.06
C PHE A 237 12.49 7.02 5.41
N LEU A 238 12.67 8.32 5.69
CA LEU A 238 12.32 8.91 6.99
C LEU A 238 12.86 8.05 8.14
N LYS A 239 11.97 7.59 9.02
CA LYS A 239 12.29 6.74 10.18
C LYS A 239 12.11 5.24 9.92
N TYR A 240 11.93 4.81 8.67
CA TYR A 240 11.50 3.46 8.33
C TYR A 240 12.59 2.69 7.59
N LEU A 241 13.21 1.74 8.29
CA LEU A 241 14.04 0.71 7.69
C LEU A 241 13.17 -0.49 7.35
N TYR A 242 12.87 -0.70 6.07
CA TYR A 242 11.91 -1.70 5.64
C TYR A 242 12.46 -2.60 4.54
N ALA A 243 11.81 -3.76 4.35
CA ALA A 243 12.01 -4.63 3.20
C ALA A 243 10.66 -5.12 2.66
N MET A 244 10.49 -5.01 1.35
CA MET A 244 9.42 -5.63 0.57
C MET A 244 10.06 -6.59 -0.43
N VAL A 245 10.25 -7.84 -0.02
CA VAL A 245 11.05 -8.81 -0.78
C VAL A 245 10.27 -9.38 -1.99
N PRO A 246 10.96 -9.82 -3.05
CA PRO A 246 10.32 -10.60 -4.12
C PRO A 246 9.93 -11.97 -3.58
N TYR A 247 8.78 -12.50 -4.01
CA TYR A 247 8.27 -13.75 -3.45
C TYR A 247 9.01 -15.02 -3.91
N ILE A 248 9.98 -14.87 -4.81
CA ILE A 248 10.89 -15.94 -5.23
C ILE A 248 12.16 -16.02 -4.36
N ILE A 249 12.31 -15.11 -3.39
CA ILE A 249 13.48 -15.08 -2.49
C ILE A 249 13.64 -16.42 -1.76
N SER A 250 14.87 -16.91 -1.72
CA SER A 250 15.21 -18.08 -0.91
C SER A 250 15.25 -17.73 0.58
N GLU A 251 15.20 -18.74 1.45
CA GLU A 251 15.32 -18.54 2.89
C GLU A 251 16.69 -17.97 3.29
N GLU A 252 17.76 -18.40 2.63
CA GLU A 252 19.12 -17.86 2.85
C GLU A 252 19.21 -16.37 2.46
N GLU A 253 18.66 -15.99 1.31
CA GLU A 253 18.65 -14.59 0.87
C GLU A 253 17.78 -13.72 1.78
N LEU A 254 16.64 -14.25 2.25
CA LEU A 254 15.78 -13.54 3.21
C LEU A 254 16.50 -13.32 4.54
N ILE A 255 17.12 -14.37 5.09
CA ILE A 255 17.94 -14.26 6.31
C ILE A 255 19.04 -13.23 6.12
N LYS A 256 19.75 -13.23 4.98
CA LYS A 256 20.78 -12.23 4.68
C LYS A 256 20.23 -10.79 4.73
N VAL A 257 19.04 -10.55 4.18
CA VAL A 257 18.38 -9.23 4.26
C VAL A 257 18.09 -8.86 5.71
N LEU A 258 17.48 -9.76 6.48
CA LEU A 258 17.10 -9.52 7.88
C LEU A 258 18.32 -9.33 8.78
N ASP A 259 19.36 -10.13 8.60
CA ASP A 259 20.62 -9.99 9.33
C ASP A 259 21.33 -8.69 8.99
N THR A 260 21.27 -8.24 7.73
CA THR A 260 21.79 -6.90 7.36
C THR A 260 21.02 -5.79 8.09
N MET A 261 19.70 -5.91 8.21
CA MET A 261 18.88 -4.95 8.97
C MET A 261 19.25 -4.95 10.45
N LYS A 262 19.41 -6.13 11.07
CA LYS A 262 19.77 -6.27 12.49
C LYS A 262 21.20 -5.81 12.78
N ALA A 263 22.16 -6.17 11.93
CA ALA A 263 23.59 -5.87 12.10
C ALA A 263 23.88 -4.36 12.15
N TRP A 264 23.07 -3.55 11.47
CA TRP A 264 23.16 -2.09 11.57
C TRP A 264 23.11 -1.59 13.01
N PHE A 265 22.22 -2.15 13.82
CA PHE A 265 22.04 -1.76 15.22
C PHE A 265 23.13 -2.34 16.14
N VAL A 266 23.88 -3.34 15.69
CA VAL A 266 24.98 -3.92 16.48
C VAL A 266 26.28 -3.16 16.22
N GLU A 267 26.50 -2.71 14.99
CA GLU A 267 27.77 -2.15 14.54
C GLU A 267 27.83 -0.62 14.59
N HIS A 268 26.69 0.06 14.66
CA HIS A 268 26.54 1.53 14.68
C HIS A 268 25.59 1.93 15.81
#